data_AF-A0A0U5JM06-F1
#
_entry.id   AF-A0A0U5JM06-F1
#
_cell.length_a   1.000
_cell.length_b   1.000
_cell.length_c   1.000
_cell.angle_alpha   90.00
_cell.angle_beta   90.00
_cell.angle_gamma   90.00
#
_symmetry.space_group_name_H-M   'P 1'
#
loop_
_entity.id
_entity.type
_entity.pdbx_description
1 polymer ?
#
loop_
_entity_poly.entity_id
_entity_poly.type
_entity_poly.pdbx_seq_one_letter_code
_entity_poly.pdbx_strand_id
1 'polypeptide(L)'
;MNSQQIYETSHMISNENLDARTITMGISLLDCIDSDSTVACQKIYDKITTNAKDLVKVGQQIEAEYGIPIANKRVTVTPISLIAATSQDHDYVKYAKTLDKAAKTLGIDFIGGYSALVQKGYQTGDRTLIASLPEALAETDFVCASVNVGSTRSGINMDAVAQMGEVVVAGSKLDMMTNAKLVIFCNAVEDNPFMAGGFHGVGEPDVVINVGVSGPGVIKTALEKVKGESMDVVAETIKKTAFKVTRMG
;
A
#
# COMPACT_ATOMS: atom_id res chain seq x y z
N MET A 1 -18.39 16.58 -12.94
CA MET A 1 -19.32 15.42 -13.01
C MET A 1 -20.74 15.92 -13.18
N ASN A 2 -21.59 15.19 -13.91
CA ASN A 2 -22.99 15.58 -14.18
C ASN A 2 -23.91 15.10 -13.04
N SER A 3 -24.91 15.87 -12.62
CA SER A 3 -25.76 15.58 -11.44
C SER A 3 -26.49 14.23 -11.52
N GLN A 4 -26.81 13.78 -12.74
CA GLN A 4 -27.41 12.47 -12.99
C GLN A 4 -26.49 11.30 -12.63
N GLN A 5 -25.17 11.48 -12.82
CA GLN A 5 -24.17 10.47 -12.44
C GLN A 5 -24.02 10.38 -10.92
N ILE A 6 -24.10 11.50 -10.21
CA ILE A 6 -24.06 11.52 -8.74
C ILE A 6 -25.26 10.76 -8.16
N TYR A 7 -26.45 10.95 -8.74
CA TYR A 7 -27.66 10.26 -8.32
C TYR A 7 -27.60 8.74 -8.58
N GLU A 8 -27.09 8.32 -9.75
CA GLU A 8 -26.88 6.90 -10.05
C GLU A 8 -25.89 6.25 -9.08
N THR A 9 -24.79 6.93 -8.75
CA THR A 9 -23.81 6.45 -7.75
C THR A 9 -24.45 6.31 -6.37
N SER A 10 -25.21 7.31 -5.91
CA SER A 10 -25.93 7.28 -4.62
C SER A 10 -26.94 6.12 -4.54
N HIS A 11 -27.66 5.85 -5.63
CA HIS A 11 -28.62 4.74 -5.67
C HIS A 11 -27.94 3.36 -5.61
N MET A 12 -26.74 3.21 -6.19
CA MET A 12 -25.97 1.96 -6.15
C MET A 12 -25.39 1.68 -4.76
N ILE A 13 -24.88 2.72 -4.08
CA ILE A 13 -24.39 2.63 -2.70
C ILE A 13 -25.47 2.05 -1.78
N SER A 14 -26.70 2.55 -1.92
CA SER A 14 -27.83 2.19 -1.06
C SER A 14 -28.38 0.77 -1.30
N ASN A 15 -28.22 0.22 -2.51
CA ASN A 15 -28.89 -1.02 -2.94
C ASN A 15 -27.95 -2.23 -3.09
N GLU A 16 -26.64 -2.04 -3.17
CA GLU A 16 -25.70 -3.12 -3.53
C GLU A 16 -24.58 -3.37 -2.50
N ASN A 17 -24.69 -2.86 -1.26
CA ASN A 17 -23.71 -3.02 -0.18
C ASN A 17 -22.27 -2.70 -0.64
N LEU A 18 -22.12 -1.51 -1.21
CA LEU A 18 -20.85 -1.04 -1.78
C LEU A 18 -19.99 -0.43 -0.68
N ASP A 19 -18.79 -0.97 -0.51
CA ASP A 19 -17.81 -0.48 0.48
C ASP A 19 -16.57 0.09 -0.22
N ALA A 20 -16.17 1.30 0.18
CA ALA A 20 -14.82 1.79 -0.10
C ALA A 20 -13.86 1.03 0.82
N ARG A 21 -12.97 0.22 0.25
CA ARG A 21 -12.11 -0.65 1.05
C ARG A 21 -10.98 0.15 1.71
N THR A 22 -10.46 1.15 1.02
CA THR A 22 -9.32 1.92 1.51
C THR A 22 -9.21 3.28 0.84
N ILE A 23 -8.70 4.25 1.57
CA ILE A 23 -8.05 5.44 1.02
C ILE A 23 -6.58 5.38 1.41
N THR A 24 -5.68 5.48 0.44
CA THR A 24 -4.24 5.43 0.64
C THR A 24 -3.62 6.74 0.16
N MET A 25 -2.95 7.47 1.05
CA MET A 25 -2.14 8.62 0.66
C MET A 25 -0.73 8.17 0.31
N GLY A 26 -0.32 8.38 -0.94
CA GLY A 26 1.07 8.21 -1.37
C GLY A 26 1.88 9.47 -1.07
N ILE A 27 3.05 9.33 -0.45
CA ILE A 27 3.93 10.45 -0.09
C ILE A 27 5.36 10.17 -0.55
N SER A 28 5.92 11.06 -1.36
CA SER A 28 7.33 11.01 -1.75
C SER A 28 8.23 11.41 -0.58
N LEU A 29 9.31 10.66 -0.40
CA LEU A 29 10.33 10.92 0.63
C LEU A 29 11.69 11.34 0.03
N LEU A 30 11.76 11.63 -1.28
CA LEU A 30 13.03 11.94 -1.94
C LEU A 30 13.71 13.20 -1.40
N ASP A 31 12.94 14.18 -0.94
CA ASP A 31 13.42 15.39 -0.26
C ASP A 31 13.78 15.17 1.22
N CYS A 32 13.46 13.99 1.77
CA CYS A 32 13.84 13.58 3.12
C CYS A 32 15.21 12.88 3.17
N ILE A 33 15.86 12.66 2.02
CA ILE A 33 17.18 12.02 1.95
C ILE A 33 18.19 12.84 2.76
N ASP A 34 18.98 12.13 3.56
CA ASP A 34 20.09 12.68 4.31
C ASP A 34 21.12 11.57 4.59
N SER A 35 22.39 11.94 4.75
CA SER A 35 23.43 11.00 5.16
C SER A 35 23.34 10.67 6.66
N ASP A 36 22.82 11.59 7.48
CA ASP A 36 22.52 11.34 8.88
C ASP A 36 21.11 10.76 9.00
N SER A 37 21.00 9.49 9.41
CA SER A 37 19.72 8.81 9.54
C SER A 37 18.80 9.44 10.56
N THR A 38 19.32 10.14 11.57
CA THR A 38 18.51 10.89 12.55
C THR A 38 17.80 12.05 11.88
N VAL A 39 18.53 12.79 11.04
CA VAL A 39 17.98 13.91 10.28
C VAL A 39 16.98 13.41 9.24
N ALA A 40 17.32 12.35 8.49
CA ALA A 40 16.40 11.74 7.54
C ALA A 40 15.10 11.26 8.21
N CYS A 41 15.20 10.53 9.32
CA CYS A 41 14.03 10.05 10.06
C CYS A 41 13.15 11.20 10.57
N GLN A 42 13.75 12.30 11.05
CA GLN A 42 12.98 13.46 11.48
C GLN A 42 12.23 14.10 10.29
N LYS A 43 12.90 14.32 9.15
CA LYS A 43 12.26 14.82 7.92
C LYS A 43 11.10 13.92 7.47
N ILE A 44 11.31 12.60 7.48
CA ILE A 44 10.28 11.60 7.12
C ILE A 44 9.06 11.72 8.04
N TYR A 45 9.28 11.74 9.36
CA TYR A 45 8.20 11.87 10.34
C TYR A 45 7.42 13.16 10.14
N ASP A 46 8.11 14.29 10.03
CA ASP A 46 7.49 15.61 9.88
C ASP A 46 6.70 15.70 8.58
N LYS A 47 7.26 15.21 7.46
CA LYS A 47 6.60 15.24 6.16
C LYS A 47 5.34 14.37 6.13
N ILE A 48 5.41 13.14 6.64
CA ILE A 48 4.25 12.24 6.69
C ILE A 48 3.16 12.82 7.58
N THR A 49 3.52 13.23 8.80
CA THR A 49 2.54 13.76 9.77
C THR A 49 1.93 15.08 9.33
N THR A 50 2.68 15.94 8.63
CA THR A 50 2.14 17.19 8.09
C THR A 50 1.16 16.96 6.95
N ASN A 51 1.49 16.11 5.99
CA ASN A 51 0.65 15.88 4.81
C ASN A 51 -0.60 15.06 5.13
N ALA A 52 -0.47 14.05 6.00
CA ALA A 52 -1.57 13.14 6.32
C ALA A 52 -2.38 13.53 7.57
N LYS A 53 -2.12 14.69 8.21
CA LYS A 53 -2.76 15.11 9.48
C LYS A 53 -4.29 15.02 9.48
N ASP A 54 -4.91 15.31 8.35
CA ASP A 54 -6.37 15.35 8.19
C ASP A 54 -6.92 14.10 7.49
N LEU A 55 -6.08 13.13 7.10
CA LEU A 55 -6.48 11.98 6.28
C LEU A 55 -7.61 11.17 6.94
N VAL A 56 -7.47 10.83 8.21
CA VAL A 56 -8.47 10.03 8.96
C VAL A 56 -9.75 10.84 9.15
N LYS A 57 -9.61 12.10 9.57
CA LYS A 57 -10.74 13.02 9.81
C LYS A 57 -11.57 13.25 8.54
N VAL A 58 -10.91 13.57 7.43
CA VAL A 58 -11.57 13.78 6.14
C VAL A 58 -12.17 12.48 5.61
N GLY A 59 -11.46 11.36 5.78
CA GLY A 59 -12.01 10.03 5.48
C GLY A 59 -13.34 9.79 6.20
N GLN A 60 -13.41 10.05 7.51
CA GLN A 60 -14.64 9.90 8.30
C GLN A 60 -15.75 10.90 7.90
N GLN A 61 -15.40 12.10 7.47
CA GLN A 61 -16.37 13.07 6.95
C GLN A 61 -16.99 12.57 5.64
N ILE A 62 -16.19 12.01 4.74
CA ILE A 62 -16.67 11.40 3.49
C ILE A 62 -17.60 10.21 3.80
N GLU A 63 -17.26 9.37 4.79
CA GLU A 63 -18.14 8.27 5.22
C GLU A 63 -19.51 8.79 5.67
N ALA A 64 -19.54 9.86 6.46
CA ALA A 64 -20.77 10.45 6.97
C ALA A 64 -21.60 11.15 5.88
N GLU A 65 -20.94 11.84 4.94
CA GLU A 65 -21.62 12.57 3.85
C GLU A 65 -22.24 11.64 2.82
N TYR A 66 -21.53 10.58 2.43
CA TYR A 66 -21.97 9.67 1.36
C TYR A 66 -22.59 8.37 1.86
N GLY A 67 -22.51 8.08 3.17
CA GLY A 67 -23.01 6.84 3.75
C GLY A 67 -22.24 5.59 3.29
N ILE A 68 -21.01 5.76 2.80
CA ILE A 68 -20.14 4.67 2.32
C ILE A 68 -19.08 4.42 3.39
N PRO A 69 -18.97 3.21 3.97
CA PRO A 69 -17.90 2.91 4.90
C PRO A 69 -16.56 2.88 4.16
N ILE A 70 -15.53 3.47 4.76
CA ILE A 70 -14.14 3.45 4.32
C ILE A 70 -13.37 2.58 5.30
N ALA A 71 -13.19 1.31 4.96
CA ALA A 71 -12.68 0.33 5.92
C ALA A 71 -11.25 0.60 6.40
N ASN A 72 -10.42 1.29 5.60
CA ASN A 72 -9.03 1.59 5.96
C ASN A 72 -8.58 2.97 5.46
N LYS A 73 -7.73 3.62 6.24
CA LYS A 73 -7.00 4.85 5.90
C LYS A 73 -5.51 4.55 6.07
N ARG A 74 -4.76 4.69 4.99
CA ARG A 74 -3.39 4.16 4.88
C ARG A 74 -2.44 5.18 4.28
N VAL A 75 -1.14 4.96 4.47
CA VAL A 75 -0.09 5.73 3.78
C VAL A 75 0.83 4.77 3.04
N THR A 76 1.29 5.16 1.86
CA THR A 76 2.43 4.55 1.19
C THR A 76 3.54 5.57 1.02
N VAL A 77 4.78 5.15 1.17
CA VAL A 77 5.95 6.01 1.01
C VAL A 77 6.94 5.46 0.00
N THR A 78 7.83 6.32 -0.48
CA THR A 78 8.94 5.91 -1.36
C THR A 78 9.72 4.75 -0.72
N PRO A 79 10.12 3.72 -1.50
CA PRO A 79 10.90 2.60 -0.98
C PRO A 79 12.06 3.05 -0.10
N ILE A 80 12.04 2.65 1.18
CA ILE A 80 13.03 3.06 2.17
C ILE A 80 14.46 2.65 1.77
N SER A 81 14.63 1.59 0.96
CA SER A 81 15.96 1.21 0.48
C SER A 81 16.62 2.31 -0.34
N LEU A 82 15.84 3.15 -1.04
CA LEU A 82 16.32 4.29 -1.81
C LEU A 82 16.63 5.50 -0.91
N ILE A 83 15.79 5.72 0.10
CA ILE A 83 15.91 6.89 0.99
C ILE A 83 17.09 6.72 1.95
N ALA A 84 17.27 5.51 2.47
CA ALA A 84 18.31 5.21 3.45
C ALA A 84 19.65 4.83 2.80
N ALA A 85 19.72 4.69 1.46
CA ALA A 85 20.93 4.27 0.74
C ALA A 85 22.14 5.20 0.95
N THR A 86 21.92 6.47 1.30
CA THR A 86 22.98 7.44 1.59
C THR A 86 23.49 7.37 3.02
N SER A 87 22.75 6.72 3.91
CA SER A 87 23.17 6.53 5.31
C SER A 87 24.31 5.52 5.40
N GLN A 88 25.11 5.62 6.46
CA GLN A 88 26.14 4.64 6.80
C GLN A 88 25.64 3.63 7.85
N ASP A 89 24.33 3.52 8.02
CA ASP A 89 23.72 2.66 9.01
C ASP A 89 23.89 1.17 8.64
N HIS A 90 24.07 0.33 9.65
CA HIS A 90 24.22 -1.13 9.48
C HIS A 90 22.88 -1.85 9.29
N ASP A 91 21.77 -1.22 9.67
CA ASP A 91 20.39 -1.67 9.50
C ASP A 91 19.48 -0.45 9.31
N TYR A 92 18.23 -0.68 8.85
CA TYR A 92 17.24 0.38 8.68
C TYR A 92 16.04 0.29 9.63
N VAL A 93 16.18 -0.43 10.76
CA VAL A 93 15.10 -0.61 11.75
C VAL A 93 14.61 0.75 12.28
N LYS A 94 15.53 1.72 12.43
CA LYS A 94 15.20 3.10 12.82
C LYS A 94 14.22 3.78 11.86
N TYR A 95 14.33 3.53 10.56
CA TYR A 95 13.40 4.04 9.57
C TYR A 95 12.01 3.39 9.75
N ALA A 96 11.95 2.07 9.96
CA ALA A 96 10.68 1.39 10.25
C ALA A 96 9.99 1.95 11.50
N LYS A 97 10.73 2.11 12.61
CA LYS A 97 10.21 2.72 13.84
C LYS A 97 9.69 4.15 13.63
N THR A 98 10.33 4.90 12.74
CA THR A 98 9.89 6.26 12.37
C THR A 98 8.56 6.23 11.62
N LEU A 99 8.41 5.33 10.64
CA LEU A 99 7.15 5.13 9.93
C LEU A 99 6.03 4.69 10.88
N ASP A 100 6.31 3.76 11.78
CA ASP A 100 5.37 3.26 12.78
C ASP A 100 4.91 4.37 13.74
N LYS A 101 5.85 5.20 14.21
CA LYS A 101 5.55 6.38 15.03
C LYS A 101 4.65 7.36 14.28
N ALA A 102 4.90 7.62 13.00
CA ALA A 102 4.05 8.47 12.18
C ALA A 102 2.64 7.88 12.03
N ALA A 103 2.56 6.58 11.76
CA ALA A 103 1.27 5.87 11.66
C ALA A 103 0.44 5.97 12.95
N LYS A 104 1.07 5.72 14.10
CA LYS A 104 0.47 5.87 15.43
C LYS A 104 0.01 7.30 15.71
N THR A 105 0.81 8.29 15.33
CA THR A 105 0.48 9.71 15.52
C THR A 105 -0.77 10.09 14.72
N LEU A 106 -0.90 9.56 13.51
CA LEU A 106 -1.99 9.87 12.58
C LEU A 106 -3.25 9.03 12.80
N GLY A 107 -3.16 7.91 13.52
CA GLY A 107 -4.25 6.97 13.68
C GLY A 107 -4.63 6.25 12.38
N ILE A 108 -3.67 6.01 11.50
CA ILE A 108 -3.87 5.24 10.25
C ILE A 108 -3.66 3.74 10.50
N ASP A 109 -4.29 2.91 9.67
CA ASP A 109 -4.28 1.45 9.88
C ASP A 109 -2.94 0.81 9.52
N PHE A 110 -2.31 1.26 8.43
CA PHE A 110 -1.04 0.72 7.94
C PHE A 110 -0.24 1.77 7.16
N ILE A 111 1.08 1.64 7.22
CA ILE A 111 2.02 2.39 6.39
C ILE A 111 2.94 1.44 5.64
N GLY A 112 2.93 1.52 4.31
CA GLY A 112 3.77 0.71 3.43
C GLY A 112 4.88 1.54 2.80
N GLY A 113 5.91 0.88 2.30
CA GLY A 113 7.07 1.51 1.68
C GLY A 113 8.39 1.12 2.34
N TYR A 114 8.36 0.28 3.39
CA TYR A 114 9.56 -0.40 3.87
C TYR A 114 9.97 -1.49 2.88
N SER A 115 10.47 -1.03 1.72
CA SER A 115 10.47 -1.81 0.50
C SER A 115 11.79 -1.70 -0.26
N ALA A 116 12.09 -2.73 -1.05
CA ALA A 116 13.24 -2.78 -1.96
C ALA A 116 12.85 -3.36 -3.33
N LEU A 117 13.54 -2.92 -4.39
CA LEU A 117 13.29 -3.33 -5.77
C LEU A 117 14.57 -3.93 -6.38
N VAL A 118 14.73 -5.25 -6.23
CA VAL A 118 15.99 -5.97 -6.50
C VAL A 118 15.94 -6.89 -7.72
N GLN A 119 14.93 -6.76 -8.56
CA GLN A 119 14.72 -7.59 -9.76
C GLN A 119 15.89 -7.60 -10.76
N LYS A 120 16.80 -6.62 -10.70
CA LYS A 120 17.99 -6.51 -11.56
C LYS A 120 19.32 -6.74 -10.82
N GLY A 121 19.26 -7.17 -9.57
CA GLY A 121 20.39 -7.21 -8.65
C GLY A 121 20.21 -6.24 -7.49
N TYR A 122 21.19 -6.24 -6.58
CA TYR A 122 21.17 -5.43 -5.36
C TYR A 122 21.97 -4.14 -5.51
N GLN A 123 21.49 -3.08 -4.88
CA GLN A 123 22.33 -1.97 -4.42
C GLN A 123 22.62 -2.07 -2.92
N THR A 124 23.50 -1.19 -2.43
CA THR A 124 23.91 -1.13 -1.01
C THR A 124 22.70 -1.03 -0.08
N GLY A 125 21.78 -0.09 -0.35
CA GLY A 125 20.59 0.10 0.47
C GLY A 125 19.62 -1.09 0.46
N ASP A 126 19.55 -1.84 -0.65
CA ASP A 126 18.66 -2.99 -0.72
C ASP A 126 19.10 -4.12 0.22
N ARG A 127 20.41 -4.37 0.30
CA ARG A 127 20.95 -5.41 1.18
C ARG A 127 20.69 -5.09 2.64
N THR A 128 20.95 -3.84 3.04
CA THR A 128 20.71 -3.36 4.40
C THR A 128 19.23 -3.41 4.75
N LEU A 129 18.36 -2.98 3.84
CA LEU A 129 16.91 -3.06 4.06
C LEU A 129 16.45 -4.51 4.22
N ILE A 130 16.80 -5.40 3.29
CA ILE A 130 16.33 -6.79 3.32
C ILE A 130 16.83 -7.52 4.57
N ALA A 131 18.08 -7.30 4.97
CA ALA A 131 18.64 -7.91 6.17
C ALA A 131 17.92 -7.46 7.46
N SER A 132 17.43 -6.21 7.48
CA SER A 132 16.72 -5.66 8.64
C SER A 132 15.22 -6.02 8.71
N LEU A 133 14.64 -6.65 7.66
CA LEU A 133 13.21 -6.94 7.60
C LEU A 133 12.66 -7.74 8.80
N PRO A 134 13.32 -8.82 9.28
CA PRO A 134 12.79 -9.59 10.41
C PRO A 134 12.60 -8.76 11.67
N GLU A 135 13.62 -7.97 12.04
CA GLU A 135 13.60 -7.12 13.24
C GLU A 135 12.66 -5.93 13.05
N ALA A 136 12.75 -5.22 11.92
CA ALA A 136 11.92 -4.06 11.63
C ALA A 136 10.42 -4.38 11.71
N LEU A 137 10.00 -5.54 11.21
CA LEU A 137 8.61 -5.96 11.22
C LEU A 137 8.16 -6.54 12.57
N ALA A 138 9.06 -7.15 13.34
CA ALA A 138 8.75 -7.61 14.69
C ALA A 138 8.62 -6.44 15.70
N GLU A 139 9.37 -5.35 15.49
CA GLU A 139 9.41 -4.20 16.41
C GLU A 139 8.47 -3.04 16.04
N THR A 140 7.60 -3.24 15.06
CA THR A 140 6.61 -2.24 14.62
C THR A 140 5.22 -2.85 14.55
N ASP A 141 4.18 -2.03 14.66
CA ASP A 141 2.80 -2.53 14.65
C ASP A 141 2.19 -2.38 13.24
N PHE A 142 2.37 -1.21 12.62
CA PHE A 142 1.62 -0.78 11.43
C PHE A 142 2.45 -0.72 10.15
N VAL A 143 3.75 -0.99 10.22
CA VAL A 143 4.63 -0.95 9.04
C VAL A 143 4.45 -2.22 8.23
N CYS A 144 4.20 -2.05 6.93
CA CYS A 144 4.22 -3.11 5.94
C CYS A 144 5.43 -2.99 5.01
N ALA A 145 5.93 -4.13 4.57
CA ALA A 145 7.12 -4.26 3.76
C ALA A 145 6.86 -5.02 2.47
N SER A 146 7.61 -4.68 1.43
CA SER A 146 7.57 -5.41 0.16
C SER A 146 8.91 -5.49 -0.54
N VAL A 147 9.22 -6.65 -1.13
CA VAL A 147 10.44 -6.81 -1.92
C VAL A 147 10.10 -7.34 -3.31
N ASN A 148 10.42 -6.58 -4.35
CA ASN A 148 10.27 -7.05 -5.72
C ASN A 148 11.54 -7.78 -6.17
N VAL A 149 11.46 -9.09 -6.36
CA VAL A 149 12.60 -9.97 -6.68
C VAL A 149 12.69 -10.33 -8.16
N GLY A 150 11.68 -9.99 -8.96
CA GLY A 150 11.65 -10.34 -10.38
C GLY A 150 10.79 -9.43 -11.23
N SER A 151 11.00 -9.51 -12.54
CA SER A 151 10.13 -8.89 -13.54
C SER A 151 10.24 -9.62 -14.86
N THR A 152 9.18 -9.59 -15.68
CA THR A 152 9.19 -10.15 -17.04
C THR A 152 10.35 -9.61 -17.88
N ARG A 153 10.70 -8.33 -17.68
CA ARG A 153 11.78 -7.66 -18.42
C ARG A 153 13.19 -8.07 -17.97
N SER A 154 13.38 -8.36 -16.68
CA SER A 154 14.72 -8.55 -16.10
C SER A 154 15.00 -10.00 -15.67
N GLY A 155 14.00 -10.88 -15.79
CA GLY A 155 14.05 -12.21 -15.20
C GLY A 155 13.82 -12.17 -13.69
N ILE A 156 14.34 -13.17 -12.99
CA ILE A 156 14.20 -13.34 -11.55
C ILE A 156 15.58 -13.27 -10.92
N ASN A 157 15.75 -12.41 -9.93
CA ASN A 157 16.93 -12.41 -9.08
C ASN A 157 16.84 -13.55 -8.07
N MET A 158 17.41 -14.71 -8.42
CA MET A 158 17.34 -15.92 -7.58
C MET A 158 18.10 -15.78 -6.26
N ASP A 159 19.13 -14.94 -6.20
CA ASP A 159 19.82 -14.63 -4.94
C ASP A 159 18.86 -13.93 -3.96
N ALA A 160 18.02 -13.01 -4.47
CA ALA A 160 16.98 -12.35 -3.67
C ALA A 160 15.85 -13.29 -3.26
N VAL A 161 15.45 -14.21 -4.14
CA VAL A 161 14.49 -15.26 -3.77
C VAL A 161 15.01 -16.11 -2.61
N ALA A 162 16.27 -16.55 -2.69
CA ALA A 162 16.90 -17.35 -1.64
C ALA A 162 16.96 -16.59 -0.30
N GLN A 163 17.46 -15.34 -0.33
CA GLN A 163 17.54 -14.49 0.86
C GLN A 163 16.15 -14.23 1.47
N MET A 164 15.14 -13.97 0.65
CA MET A 164 13.79 -13.74 1.14
C MET A 164 13.18 -14.98 1.80
N GLY A 165 13.57 -16.19 1.38
CA GLY A 165 13.22 -17.43 2.08
C GLY A 165 13.76 -17.46 3.51
N GLU A 166 15.01 -17.05 3.70
CA GLU A 166 15.63 -16.94 5.03
C GLU A 166 14.95 -15.86 5.89
N VAL A 167 14.63 -14.70 5.29
CA VAL A 167 13.92 -13.60 5.95
C VAL A 167 12.55 -14.05 6.47
N VAL A 168 11.77 -14.79 5.67
CA VAL A 168 10.45 -15.29 6.09
C VAL A 168 10.56 -16.24 7.29
N VAL A 169 11.56 -17.12 7.29
CA VAL A 169 11.81 -18.04 8.41
C VAL A 169 12.27 -17.27 9.64
N ALA A 170 13.23 -16.35 9.50
CA ALA A 170 13.74 -15.53 10.59
C ALA A 170 12.63 -14.69 11.22
N GLY A 171 11.83 -14.00 10.40
CA GLY A 171 10.70 -13.20 10.86
C GLY A 171 9.67 -14.02 11.64
N SER A 172 9.32 -15.22 11.16
CA SER A 172 8.37 -16.10 11.87
C SER A 172 8.83 -16.55 13.26
N LYS A 173 10.15 -16.57 13.51
CA LYS A 173 10.73 -16.92 14.82
C LYS A 173 10.71 -15.76 15.81
N LEU A 174 10.64 -14.53 15.32
CA LEU A 174 10.59 -13.33 16.14
C LEU A 174 9.14 -12.99 16.52
N ASP A 175 8.25 -12.91 15.53
CA ASP A 175 6.84 -12.60 15.75
C ASP A 175 5.96 -13.14 14.61
N MET A 176 4.78 -13.70 14.94
CA MET A 176 3.87 -14.28 13.95
C MET A 176 3.33 -13.26 12.94
N MET A 177 3.17 -12.00 13.35
CA MET A 177 2.66 -10.90 12.54
C MET A 177 3.68 -10.39 11.53
N THR A 178 4.96 -10.72 11.69
CA THR A 178 6.02 -10.33 10.75
C THR A 178 5.65 -10.74 9.32
N ASN A 179 5.26 -12.00 9.12
CA ASN A 179 4.92 -12.52 7.80
C ASN A 179 3.55 -12.02 7.30
N ALA A 180 2.67 -11.57 8.18
CA ALA A 180 1.39 -10.97 7.79
C ALA A 180 1.57 -9.56 7.17
N LYS A 181 2.72 -8.91 7.44
CA LYS A 181 3.05 -7.55 6.98
C LYS A 181 4.08 -7.52 5.85
N LEU A 182 4.50 -8.68 5.33
CA LEU A 182 5.53 -8.80 4.29
C LEU A 182 4.96 -9.40 2.99
N VAL A 183 5.27 -8.77 1.85
CA VAL A 183 4.94 -9.28 0.52
C VAL A 183 6.18 -9.39 -0.35
N ILE A 184 6.39 -10.55 -0.98
CA ILE A 184 7.45 -10.76 -1.97
C ILE A 184 6.82 -10.74 -3.36
N PHE A 185 7.25 -9.82 -4.21
CA PHE A 185 6.70 -9.61 -5.54
C PHE A 185 7.59 -10.17 -6.65
N CYS A 186 6.92 -10.58 -7.71
CA CYS A 186 7.46 -10.55 -9.06
C CYS A 186 6.52 -9.69 -9.90
N ASN A 187 7.07 -8.80 -10.73
CA ASN A 187 6.29 -7.79 -11.47
C ASN A 187 5.51 -6.83 -10.56
N ALA A 188 6.14 -6.33 -9.49
CA ALA A 188 5.60 -5.14 -8.84
C ALA A 188 5.41 -4.02 -9.87
N VAL A 189 4.25 -3.39 -9.81
CA VAL A 189 3.93 -2.15 -10.53
C VAL A 189 4.81 -1.00 -10.04
N GLU A 190 4.91 0.09 -10.81
CA GLU A 190 5.82 1.21 -10.48
C GLU A 190 5.43 1.94 -9.20
N ASP A 191 4.14 1.95 -8.87
CA ASP A 191 3.53 2.40 -7.64
C ASP A 191 2.50 1.35 -7.17
N ASN A 192 2.33 1.16 -5.86
CA ASN A 192 1.35 0.22 -5.35
C ASN A 192 0.65 0.78 -4.09
N PRO A 193 -0.61 1.23 -4.16
CA PRO A 193 -1.34 1.70 -2.99
C PRO A 193 -1.93 0.57 -2.12
N PHE A 194 -1.78 -0.69 -2.53
CA PHE A 194 -2.41 -1.85 -1.89
C PHE A 194 -1.51 -2.51 -0.83
N MET A 195 -2.02 -2.59 0.40
CA MET A 195 -1.36 -3.31 1.50
C MET A 195 -1.62 -4.82 1.47
N ALA A 196 -0.70 -5.65 1.96
CA ALA A 196 0.55 -5.31 2.69
C ALA A 196 1.75 -4.94 1.79
N GLY A 197 1.60 -4.97 0.47
CA GLY A 197 2.71 -4.74 -0.46
C GLY A 197 2.91 -3.28 -0.90
N GLY A 198 2.34 -2.31 -0.19
CA GLY A 198 2.19 -0.96 -0.70
C GLY A 198 3.50 -0.16 -0.64
N PHE A 199 3.76 0.66 -1.66
CA PHE A 199 4.82 1.67 -1.69
C PHE A 199 4.49 2.78 -2.71
N HIS A 200 5.06 3.96 -2.52
CA HIS A 200 4.87 5.12 -3.41
C HIS A 200 5.98 5.14 -4.47
N GLY A 201 5.59 5.08 -5.75
CA GLY A 201 6.54 5.05 -6.86
C GLY A 201 7.36 6.33 -6.99
N VAL A 202 8.60 6.23 -7.45
CA VAL A 202 9.48 7.41 -7.63
C VAL A 202 9.03 8.36 -8.74
N GLY A 203 8.21 7.88 -9.67
CA GLY A 203 7.62 8.68 -10.75
C GLY A 203 6.32 9.38 -10.38
N GLU A 204 5.77 9.08 -9.21
CA GLU A 204 4.50 9.67 -8.74
C GLU A 204 4.68 11.11 -8.23
N PRO A 205 3.58 11.89 -8.14
CA PRO A 205 3.60 13.21 -7.50
C PRO A 205 4.08 13.18 -6.05
N ASP A 206 4.41 14.35 -5.50
CA ASP A 206 4.90 14.47 -4.12
C ASP A 206 3.89 13.93 -3.09
N VAL A 207 2.60 14.20 -3.30
CA VAL A 207 1.49 13.66 -2.52
C VAL A 207 0.32 13.33 -3.44
N VAL A 208 -0.28 12.14 -3.27
CA VAL A 208 -1.45 11.69 -4.05
C VAL A 208 -2.41 10.89 -3.18
N ILE A 209 -3.70 10.88 -3.54
CA ILE A 209 -4.71 10.02 -2.92
C ILE A 209 -5.13 8.93 -3.91
N ASN A 210 -5.05 7.69 -3.47
CA ASN A 210 -5.54 6.52 -4.16
C ASN A 210 -6.72 5.91 -3.40
N VAL A 211 -7.80 5.56 -4.10
CA VAL A 211 -8.99 4.95 -3.50
C VAL A 211 -9.14 3.52 -4.01
N GLY A 212 -9.24 2.57 -3.08
CA GLY A 212 -9.50 1.17 -3.39
C GLY A 212 -10.94 0.82 -3.08
N VAL A 213 -11.67 0.33 -4.08
CA VAL A 213 -13.09 -0.03 -3.94
C VAL A 213 -13.27 -1.55 -3.88
N SER A 214 -14.18 -2.02 -3.03
CA SER A 214 -14.54 -3.44 -2.96
C SER A 214 -15.53 -3.81 -4.05
N GLY A 215 -15.24 -4.90 -4.78
CA GLY A 215 -16.05 -5.40 -5.89
C GLY A 215 -16.76 -6.75 -5.68
N PRO A 216 -16.23 -7.74 -4.92
CA PRO A 216 -16.77 -9.11 -4.96
C PRO A 216 -18.25 -9.25 -4.59
N GLY A 217 -18.72 -8.56 -3.54
CA GLY A 217 -20.11 -8.64 -3.10
C GLY A 217 -21.08 -8.13 -4.17
N VAL A 218 -20.79 -6.96 -4.73
CA VAL A 218 -21.55 -6.32 -5.81
C VAL A 218 -21.62 -7.22 -7.05
N ILE A 219 -20.47 -7.78 -7.44
CA ILE A 219 -20.38 -8.66 -8.60
C ILE A 219 -21.20 -9.94 -8.36
N LYS A 220 -21.11 -10.54 -7.18
CA LYS A 220 -21.93 -11.72 -6.82
C LYS A 220 -23.42 -11.42 -6.95
N THR A 221 -23.90 -10.34 -6.35
CA THR A 221 -25.31 -9.94 -6.41
C THR A 221 -25.78 -9.64 -7.84
N ALA A 222 -24.93 -9.04 -8.66
CA ALA A 222 -25.24 -8.83 -10.08
C ALA A 222 -25.35 -10.15 -10.85
N LEU A 223 -24.46 -11.11 -10.58
CA LEU A 223 -24.46 -12.43 -11.22
C LEU A 223 -25.64 -13.32 -10.81
N GLU A 224 -26.13 -13.19 -9.57
CA GLU A 224 -27.31 -13.92 -9.10
C GLU A 224 -28.58 -13.57 -9.92
N LYS A 225 -28.65 -12.37 -10.50
CA LYS A 225 -29.77 -11.90 -11.32
C LYS A 225 -29.78 -12.47 -12.74
N VAL A 226 -28.65 -13.02 -13.22
CA VAL A 226 -28.47 -13.55 -14.59
C VAL A 226 -28.11 -15.03 -14.57
N LYS A 227 -28.53 -15.76 -13.52
CA LYS A 227 -28.25 -17.19 -13.39
C LYS A 227 -28.95 -17.98 -14.51
N GLY A 228 -28.16 -18.74 -15.27
CA GLY A 228 -28.65 -19.54 -16.40
C GLY A 228 -28.61 -18.84 -17.76
N GLU A 229 -28.22 -17.56 -17.79
CA GLU A 229 -28.00 -16.80 -19.02
C GLU A 229 -26.71 -17.22 -19.75
N SER A 230 -26.52 -16.72 -20.97
CA SER A 230 -25.31 -16.98 -21.76
C SER A 230 -24.06 -16.30 -21.17
N MET A 231 -22.88 -16.78 -21.57
CA MET A 231 -21.62 -16.17 -21.14
C MET A 231 -21.46 -14.71 -21.60
N ASP A 232 -22.06 -14.33 -22.73
CA ASP A 232 -22.05 -12.94 -23.20
C ASP A 232 -22.78 -12.02 -22.22
N VAL A 233 -23.94 -12.47 -21.71
CA VAL A 233 -24.73 -11.74 -20.71
C VAL A 233 -23.97 -11.64 -19.39
N VAL A 234 -23.33 -12.73 -18.95
CA VAL A 234 -22.50 -12.75 -17.75
C VAL A 234 -21.33 -11.75 -17.86
N ALA A 235 -20.61 -11.76 -18.97
CA ALA A 235 -19.48 -10.86 -19.20
C ALA A 235 -19.90 -9.39 -19.24
N GLU A 236 -20.99 -9.07 -19.94
CA GLU A 236 -21.54 -7.71 -19.97
C GLU A 236 -22.00 -7.25 -18.59
N THR A 237 -22.57 -8.14 -17.79
CA THR A 237 -22.98 -7.84 -16.41
C THR A 237 -21.78 -7.49 -15.55
N ILE A 238 -20.72 -8.31 -15.56
CA ILE A 238 -19.48 -8.02 -14.83
C ILE A 238 -18.88 -6.69 -15.27
N LYS A 239 -18.79 -6.44 -16.59
CA LYS A 239 -18.22 -5.20 -17.14
C LYS A 239 -18.98 -3.97 -16.67
N LYS A 240 -20.31 -3.98 -16.77
CA LYS A 240 -21.16 -2.84 -16.37
C LYS A 240 -21.08 -2.60 -14.86
N THR A 241 -21.08 -3.66 -14.07
CA THR A 241 -20.96 -3.55 -12.61
C THR A 241 -19.59 -3.03 -12.21
N ALA A 242 -18.50 -3.54 -12.79
CA ALA A 242 -17.15 -3.05 -12.53
C ALA A 242 -17.00 -1.56 -12.89
N PHE A 243 -17.51 -1.13 -14.05
CA PHE A 243 -17.51 0.29 -14.45
C PHE A 243 -18.17 1.20 -13.41
N LYS A 244 -19.29 0.76 -12.85
CA LYS A 244 -20.03 1.47 -11.81
C LYS A 244 -19.27 1.55 -10.50
N VAL A 245 -18.68 0.43 -10.06
CA VAL A 245 -17.85 0.36 -8.85
C VAL A 245 -16.63 1.27 -8.98
N THR A 246 -15.95 1.28 -10.14
CA THR A 246 -14.81 2.16 -10.40
C THR A 246 -15.18 3.63 -10.43
N ARG A 247 -16.38 3.98 -10.92
CA ARG A 247 -16.88 5.37 -10.95
C ARG A 247 -17.17 5.95 -9.56
N MET A 248 -17.39 5.10 -8.58
CA MET A 248 -17.64 5.49 -7.20
C MET A 248 -16.35 5.86 -6.45
N GLY A 249 -15.26 5.11 -6.73
CA GLY A 249 -13.93 5.42 -6.20
C GLY A 249 -13.38 6.70 -6.80
#